data_AF-A0A800FWY8-F1
#
_entry.id   AF-A0A800FWY8-F1
#
_cell.length_a   1.000
_cell.length_b   1.000
_cell.length_c   1.000
_cell.angle_alpha   90.00
_cell.angle_beta   90.00
_cell.angle_gamma   90.00
#
_symmetry.space_group_name_H-M   'P 1'
#
loop_
_entity.id
_entity.type
_entity.pdbx_description
1 polymer ?
#
loop_
_entity_poly.entity_id
_entity_poly.type
_entity_poly.pdbx_seq_one_letter_code
_entity_poly.pdbx_strand_id
1 'polypeptide(L)'
;MVCQDVEEAAQALSDIMTESTFGRAGKEVVIEEFMEGEELSVFALSDGTNSCLMLPSQDHKRIGVGDTGPNTGGMGAYAPISIATDALLEQVQDQIIQPTLWALTKDDSKFRGLLYAGIMITDSGPKVVEFNCRFGDPETQVVLPLLDSSLLDPMIEIANGASISGFKLDWSEKAGVTTVLASAGYPGDYAKGLPIQIPENFTADPEALIFHAGTSMSSSGLVTSGGRVLATTAIADTLSAASLKSLELSESIQFQGKQFRKDIGWRELSRSNTALP
;
A
#
# COMPACT_ATOMS: atom_id res chain seq x y z
N MET A 1 -9.09 8.95 -10.49
CA MET A 1 -8.78 10.37 -10.72
C MET A 1 -9.81 11.19 -9.95
N VAL A 2 -9.43 12.34 -9.38
CA VAL A 2 -10.35 13.17 -8.58
C VAL A 2 -10.45 14.53 -9.26
N CYS A 3 -11.65 14.91 -9.68
CA CYS A 3 -11.94 16.18 -10.34
C CYS A 3 -12.68 17.10 -9.37
N GLN A 4 -12.31 18.38 -9.31
CA GLN A 4 -12.87 19.36 -8.37
C GLN A 4 -14.16 20.00 -8.88
N ASP A 5 -14.36 20.00 -10.19
CA ASP A 5 -15.56 20.54 -10.82
C ASP A 5 -15.97 19.75 -12.08
N VAL A 6 -17.11 20.15 -12.64
CA VAL A 6 -17.73 19.49 -13.79
C VAL A 6 -16.93 19.69 -15.07
N GLU A 7 -16.23 20.82 -15.21
CA GLU A 7 -15.42 21.10 -16.40
C GLU A 7 -14.18 20.22 -16.41
N GLU A 8 -13.50 20.09 -15.27
CA GLU A 8 -12.39 19.17 -15.08
C GLU A 8 -12.83 17.71 -15.32
N ALA A 9 -13.99 17.31 -14.78
CA ALA A 9 -14.52 15.96 -15.00
C ALA A 9 -14.81 15.70 -16.49
N ALA A 10 -15.39 16.67 -17.21
CA ALA A 10 -15.67 16.55 -18.64
C ALA A 10 -14.38 16.46 -19.46
N GLN A 11 -13.38 17.27 -19.15
CA GLN A 11 -12.08 17.22 -19.81
C GLN A 11 -11.43 15.85 -19.59
N ALA A 12 -11.44 15.38 -18.35
CA ALA A 12 -10.77 14.14 -18.01
C ALA A 12 -11.45 12.90 -18.63
N LEU A 13 -12.79 12.93 -18.77
CA LEU A 13 -13.53 11.95 -19.56
C LEU A 13 -13.14 11.98 -21.04
N SER A 14 -12.95 13.16 -21.62
CA SER A 14 -12.49 13.32 -23.00
C SER A 14 -11.09 12.74 -23.18
N ASP A 15 -10.17 13.02 -22.27
CA ASP A 15 -8.80 12.51 -22.33
C ASP A 15 -8.78 10.97 -22.23
N ILE A 16 -9.57 10.39 -21.31
CA ILE A 16 -9.65 8.93 -21.13
C ILE A 16 -10.25 8.25 -22.36
N MET A 17 -11.41 8.72 -22.83
CA MET A 17 -12.22 8.01 -23.82
C MET A 17 -11.85 8.36 -25.27
N THR A 18 -11.41 9.59 -25.53
CA THR A 18 -11.10 10.08 -26.89
C THR A 18 -9.62 9.94 -27.18
N GLU A 19 -8.77 10.49 -26.30
CA GLU A 19 -7.30 10.47 -26.47
C GLU A 19 -6.68 9.13 -26.05
N SER A 20 -7.49 8.19 -25.53
CA SER A 20 -7.09 6.82 -25.18
C SER A 20 -5.86 6.76 -24.27
N THR A 21 -5.73 7.70 -23.32
CA THR A 21 -4.56 7.82 -22.43
C THR A 21 -4.28 6.52 -21.64
N PHE A 22 -5.31 5.72 -21.38
CA PHE A 22 -5.21 4.42 -20.70
C PHE A 22 -5.40 3.21 -21.65
N GLY A 23 -5.30 3.43 -22.96
CA GLY A 23 -5.51 2.40 -23.98
C GLY A 23 -6.86 1.70 -23.82
N ARG A 24 -6.86 0.35 -23.84
CA ARG A 24 -8.11 -0.43 -23.73
C ARG A 24 -8.79 -0.31 -22.36
N ALA A 25 -8.04 0.02 -21.30
CA ALA A 25 -8.58 0.12 -19.95
C ALA A 25 -9.51 1.34 -19.77
N GLY A 26 -9.39 2.36 -20.64
CA GLY A 26 -10.23 3.57 -20.60
C GLY A 26 -11.55 3.49 -21.39
N LYS A 27 -11.94 2.32 -21.90
CA LYS A 27 -13.16 2.18 -22.71
C LYS A 27 -14.46 2.31 -21.93
N GLU A 28 -14.40 2.01 -20.64
CA GLU A 28 -15.51 2.12 -19.71
C GLU A 28 -14.98 2.86 -18.48
N VAL A 29 -15.81 3.74 -17.94
CA VAL A 29 -15.47 4.59 -16.81
C VAL A 29 -16.60 4.52 -15.80
N VAL A 30 -16.23 4.48 -14.53
CA VAL A 30 -17.17 4.59 -13.41
C VAL A 30 -17.05 6.02 -12.86
N ILE A 31 -18.19 6.68 -12.69
CA ILE A 31 -18.28 7.99 -12.04
C ILE A 31 -18.90 7.76 -10.67
N GLU A 32 -18.16 8.11 -9.63
CA GLU A 32 -18.50 7.80 -8.24
C GLU A 32 -18.67 9.08 -7.41
N GLU A 33 -19.35 8.94 -6.26
CA GLU A 33 -19.40 10.03 -5.30
C GLU A 33 -18.00 10.37 -4.78
N PHE A 34 -17.73 11.65 -4.58
CA PHE A 34 -16.52 12.07 -3.87
C PHE A 34 -16.70 11.79 -2.38
N MET A 35 -15.75 11.07 -1.78
CA MET A 35 -15.74 10.77 -0.36
C MET A 35 -14.57 11.49 0.32
N GLU A 36 -14.89 12.19 1.41
CA GLU A 36 -13.92 12.80 2.29
C GLU A 36 -13.71 11.92 3.52
N GLY A 37 -12.46 11.78 3.94
CA GLY A 37 -12.11 10.93 5.06
C GLY A 37 -10.64 10.55 5.07
N GLU A 38 -10.33 9.54 5.88
CA GLU A 38 -9.00 8.95 5.96
C GLU A 38 -8.97 7.61 5.22
N GLU A 39 -7.95 7.43 4.37
CA GLU A 39 -7.75 6.17 3.65
C GLU A 39 -7.17 5.10 4.58
N LEU A 40 -7.69 3.88 4.43
CA LEU A 40 -7.27 2.69 5.16
C LEU A 40 -7.19 1.51 4.18
N SER A 41 -6.08 0.78 4.21
CA SER A 41 -5.87 -0.45 3.45
C SER A 41 -6.01 -1.65 4.38
N VAL A 42 -7.00 -2.51 4.11
CA VAL A 42 -7.27 -3.73 4.89
C VAL A 42 -7.10 -4.95 4.00
N PHE A 43 -6.24 -5.87 4.41
CA PHE A 43 -6.10 -7.17 3.75
C PHE A 43 -6.88 -8.23 4.52
N ALA A 44 -7.50 -9.15 3.78
CA ALA A 44 -8.21 -10.29 4.30
C ALA A 44 -7.76 -11.55 3.55
N LEU A 45 -7.14 -12.49 4.25
CA LEU A 45 -6.96 -13.84 3.73
C LEU A 45 -8.33 -14.53 3.73
N SER A 46 -8.70 -15.20 2.65
CA SER A 46 -10.02 -15.81 2.46
C SER A 46 -9.92 -17.22 1.87
N ASP A 47 -10.68 -18.16 2.44
CA ASP A 47 -10.92 -19.50 1.87
C ASP A 47 -12.16 -19.57 0.94
N GLY A 48 -12.84 -18.43 0.79
CA GLY A 48 -14.09 -18.25 0.04
C GLY A 48 -15.32 -18.11 0.91
N THR A 49 -15.27 -18.49 2.19
CA THR A 49 -16.39 -18.37 3.14
C THR A 49 -15.97 -17.65 4.42
N ASN A 50 -14.79 -17.98 4.95
CA ASN A 50 -14.20 -17.35 6.12
C ASN A 50 -13.09 -16.39 5.69
N SER A 51 -12.83 -15.39 6.53
CA SER A 51 -11.69 -14.49 6.37
C SER A 51 -10.88 -14.31 7.65
N CYS A 52 -9.62 -13.96 7.48
CA CYS A 52 -8.71 -13.53 8.53
C CYS A 52 -8.14 -12.16 8.12
N LEU A 53 -8.51 -11.10 8.84
CA LEU A 53 -7.97 -9.77 8.61
C LEU A 53 -6.49 -9.72 8.98
N MET A 54 -5.71 -8.97 8.19
CA MET A 54 -4.32 -8.67 8.48
C MET A 54 -4.17 -7.27 9.09
N LEU A 55 -2.97 -6.95 9.56
CA LEU A 55 -2.66 -5.64 10.13
C LEU A 55 -3.01 -4.51 9.13
N PRO A 56 -3.85 -3.54 9.52
CA PRO A 56 -4.21 -2.41 8.68
C PRO A 56 -2.99 -1.53 8.41
N SER A 57 -2.95 -0.94 7.22
CA SER A 57 -1.92 0.01 6.82
C SER A 57 -2.54 1.20 6.10
N GLN A 58 -1.74 2.25 5.92
CA GLN A 58 -2.11 3.37 5.05
C GLN A 58 -0.98 3.62 4.06
N ASP A 59 -1.34 3.79 2.80
CA ASP A 59 -0.41 4.11 1.73
C ASP A 59 -0.43 5.61 1.38
N HIS A 60 0.59 6.03 0.64
CA HIS A 60 0.74 7.39 0.15
C HIS A 60 0.82 7.37 -1.37
N LYS A 61 -0.31 7.53 -2.05
CA LYS A 61 -0.41 7.41 -3.52
C LYS A 61 0.23 8.56 -4.30
N ARG A 62 0.28 9.76 -3.73
CA ARG A 62 0.76 10.96 -4.42
C ARG A 62 2.29 11.03 -4.46
N ILE A 63 2.85 11.47 -5.60
CA ILE A 63 4.31 11.52 -5.83
C ILE A 63 5.04 12.48 -4.89
N GLY A 64 4.40 13.59 -4.51
CA GLY A 64 5.00 14.69 -3.78
C GLY A 64 4.66 14.71 -2.29
N VAL A 65 5.50 15.42 -1.53
CA VAL A 65 5.28 15.74 -0.11
C VAL A 65 3.97 16.50 0.07
N GLY A 66 3.26 16.25 1.17
CA GLY A 66 1.96 16.87 1.46
C GLY A 66 0.86 16.38 0.52
N ASP A 67 1.00 15.16 0.00
CA ASP A 67 0.06 14.54 -0.93
C ASP A 67 -0.15 15.35 -2.24
N THR A 68 0.93 15.93 -2.77
CA THR A 68 0.93 16.77 -3.98
C THR A 68 1.33 16.01 -5.25
N GLY A 69 0.99 16.57 -6.42
CA GLY A 69 1.34 16.00 -7.73
C GLY A 69 0.46 14.81 -8.16
N PRO A 70 0.79 14.11 -9.26
CA PRO A 70 0.00 12.99 -9.77
C PRO A 70 -0.09 11.80 -8.81
N ASN A 71 -1.16 11.01 -8.97
CA ASN A 71 -1.28 9.69 -8.35
C ASN A 71 -0.25 8.72 -8.94
N THR A 72 0.22 7.81 -8.10
CA THR A 72 1.19 6.77 -8.44
C THR A 72 0.64 5.41 -7.99
N GLY A 73 1.43 4.35 -8.13
CA GLY A 73 1.11 3.06 -7.52
C GLY A 73 1.32 3.01 -6.00
N GLY A 74 1.83 4.08 -5.38
CA GLY A 74 2.17 4.18 -3.96
C GLY A 74 3.65 4.53 -3.77
N MET A 75 3.91 5.63 -3.04
CA MET A 75 5.24 6.15 -2.71
C MET A 75 5.74 5.77 -1.31
N GLY A 76 4.89 5.12 -0.53
CA GLY A 76 5.23 4.61 0.78
C GLY A 76 3.99 4.11 1.50
N ALA A 77 4.20 3.40 2.59
CA ALA A 77 3.14 2.90 3.46
C ALA A 77 3.65 2.78 4.90
N TYR A 78 2.73 2.75 5.85
CA TYR A 78 3.05 2.53 7.26
C TYR A 78 2.01 1.68 7.97
N ALA A 79 2.44 1.03 9.06
CA ALA A 79 1.60 0.27 9.96
C ALA A 79 2.25 0.22 11.37
N PRO A 80 1.47 0.07 12.47
CA PRO A 80 0.02 0.14 12.51
C PRO A 80 -0.50 1.58 12.32
N ILE A 81 -1.83 1.75 12.29
CA ILE A 81 -2.49 3.06 12.22
C ILE A 81 -3.44 3.23 13.41
N SER A 82 -3.39 4.36 14.12
CA SER A 82 -4.19 4.56 15.35
C SER A 82 -5.70 4.59 15.13
N ILE A 83 -6.15 5.01 13.94
CA ILE A 83 -7.59 5.08 13.62
C ILE A 83 -8.22 3.70 13.44
N ALA A 84 -7.42 2.66 13.17
CA ALA A 84 -7.90 1.29 12.96
C ALA A 84 -8.10 0.54 14.28
N THR A 85 -9.04 1.04 15.08
CA THR A 85 -9.46 0.38 16.33
C THR A 85 -10.10 -0.98 16.08
N ASP A 86 -10.09 -1.87 17.07
CA ASP A 86 -10.75 -3.18 16.98
C ASP A 86 -12.22 -3.07 16.57
N ALA A 87 -12.94 -2.07 17.09
CA ALA A 87 -14.33 -1.81 16.73
C ALA A 87 -14.49 -1.41 15.26
N LEU A 88 -13.55 -0.63 14.71
CA LEU A 88 -13.57 -0.29 13.30
C LEU A 88 -13.24 -1.51 12.42
N LEU A 89 -12.28 -2.34 12.83
CA LEU A 89 -11.93 -3.55 12.10
C LEU A 89 -13.05 -4.60 12.12
N GLU A 90 -13.76 -4.73 13.24
CA GLU A 90 -14.99 -5.55 13.33
C GLU A 90 -16.06 -5.00 12.39
N GLN A 91 -16.24 -3.68 12.34
CA GLN A 91 -17.17 -3.05 11.39
C GLN A 91 -16.78 -3.33 9.93
N VAL A 92 -15.50 -3.24 9.58
CA VAL A 92 -14.99 -3.58 8.23
C VAL A 92 -15.21 -5.05 7.91
N GLN A 93 -14.96 -5.96 8.86
CA GLN A 93 -15.20 -7.39 8.70
C GLN A 93 -16.68 -7.66 8.38
N ASP A 94 -17.59 -7.12 9.18
CA ASP A 94 -19.02 -7.45 9.12
C ASP A 94 -19.79 -6.72 8.02
N GLN A 95 -19.39 -5.49 7.68
CA GLN A 95 -20.11 -4.66 6.72
C GLN A 95 -19.49 -4.66 5.33
N ILE A 96 -18.21 -5.02 5.19
CA ILE A 96 -17.48 -4.96 3.92
C ILE A 96 -16.98 -6.34 3.51
N ILE A 97 -16.09 -6.96 4.30
CA ILE A 97 -15.38 -8.18 3.88
C ILE A 97 -16.33 -9.37 3.80
N GLN A 98 -17.04 -9.69 4.88
CA GLN A 98 -17.92 -10.85 4.92
C GLN A 98 -19.08 -10.76 3.92
N PRO A 99 -19.78 -9.61 3.76
CA PRO A 99 -20.81 -9.46 2.74
C PRO A 99 -20.28 -9.62 1.31
N THR A 100 -19.06 -9.13 1.04
CA THR A 100 -18.41 -9.28 -0.27
C THR A 100 -18.14 -10.75 -0.59
N LEU A 101 -17.55 -11.50 0.35
CA LEU A 101 -17.30 -12.94 0.17
C LEU A 101 -18.59 -13.74 0.01
N TRP A 102 -19.65 -13.37 0.74
CA TRP A 102 -20.96 -13.99 0.61
C TRP A 102 -21.60 -13.73 -0.76
N ALA A 103 -21.54 -12.49 -1.26
CA ALA A 103 -22.06 -12.14 -2.58
C ALA A 103 -21.32 -12.92 -3.68
N LEU A 104 -19.99 -12.95 -3.65
CA LEU A 104 -19.17 -13.72 -4.59
C LEU A 104 -19.49 -15.21 -4.56
N THR A 105 -19.74 -15.78 -3.38
CA THR A 105 -20.17 -17.17 -3.23
C THR A 105 -21.55 -17.42 -3.84
N LYS A 106 -22.49 -16.49 -3.65
CA LYS A 106 -23.84 -16.57 -4.22
C LYS A 106 -23.82 -16.54 -5.74
N ASP A 107 -22.85 -15.86 -6.33
CA ASP A 107 -22.64 -15.75 -7.78
C ASP A 107 -21.70 -16.85 -8.34
N ASP A 108 -21.55 -17.97 -7.62
CA ASP A 108 -20.70 -19.13 -7.98
C ASP A 108 -19.24 -18.74 -8.30
N SER A 109 -18.76 -17.66 -7.69
CA SER A 109 -17.47 -17.02 -7.94
C SER A 109 -16.64 -16.90 -6.65
N LYS A 110 -16.53 -18.01 -5.91
CA LYS A 110 -15.84 -18.06 -4.60
C LYS A 110 -14.43 -17.46 -4.66
N PHE A 111 -14.14 -16.50 -3.77
CA PHE A 111 -12.86 -15.83 -3.72
C PHE A 111 -11.88 -16.48 -2.74
N ARG A 112 -10.79 -17.05 -3.25
CA ARG A 112 -9.71 -17.65 -2.46
C ARG A 112 -8.41 -16.89 -2.67
N GLY A 113 -7.75 -16.54 -1.57
CA GLY A 113 -6.50 -15.79 -1.59
C GLY A 113 -6.56 -14.57 -0.71
N LEU A 114 -5.93 -13.47 -1.14
CA LEU A 114 -5.94 -12.22 -0.41
C LEU A 114 -6.87 -11.21 -1.09
N LEU A 115 -7.92 -10.82 -0.36
CA LEU A 115 -8.77 -9.70 -0.71
C LEU A 115 -8.21 -8.44 -0.05
N TYR A 116 -7.83 -7.46 -0.85
CA TYR A 116 -7.49 -6.12 -0.40
C TYR A 116 -8.75 -5.28 -0.55
N ALA A 117 -9.17 -4.62 0.54
CA ALA A 117 -10.15 -3.54 0.52
C ALA A 117 -9.47 -2.19 0.77
N GLY A 118 -9.57 -1.28 -0.20
CA GLY A 118 -9.25 0.13 -0.01
C GLY A 118 -10.47 0.84 0.53
N ILE A 119 -10.36 1.44 1.72
CA ILE A 119 -11.49 1.95 2.48
C ILE A 119 -11.27 3.43 2.77
N MET A 120 -12.32 4.23 2.63
CA MET A 120 -12.40 5.59 3.13
C MET A 120 -13.16 5.59 4.45
N ILE A 121 -12.54 6.07 5.52
CA ILE A 121 -13.20 6.28 6.81
C ILE A 121 -13.86 7.66 6.80
N THR A 122 -15.16 7.67 6.54
CA THR A 122 -15.98 8.89 6.46
C THR A 122 -16.71 9.15 7.77
N ASP A 123 -17.33 10.33 7.92
CA ASP A 123 -18.21 10.65 9.05
C ASP A 123 -19.42 9.69 9.18
N SER A 124 -19.78 9.00 8.09
CA SER A 124 -20.86 8.01 8.06
C SER A 124 -20.39 6.57 8.29
N GLY A 125 -19.09 6.35 8.48
CA GLY A 125 -18.46 5.04 8.61
C GLY A 125 -17.54 4.66 7.45
N PRO A 126 -16.97 3.44 7.47
CA PRO A 126 -16.09 2.92 6.44
C PRO A 126 -16.86 2.66 5.14
N LYS A 127 -16.34 3.20 4.03
CA LYS A 127 -16.86 2.96 2.67
C LYS A 127 -15.77 2.40 1.79
N VAL A 128 -16.12 1.45 0.92
CA VAL A 128 -15.17 0.87 -0.04
C VAL A 128 -14.87 1.90 -1.12
N VAL A 129 -13.58 2.14 -1.38
CA VAL A 129 -13.07 2.86 -2.55
C VAL A 129 -12.83 1.87 -3.69
N GLU A 130 -12.12 0.78 -3.40
CA GLU A 130 -11.80 -0.24 -4.40
C GLU A 130 -11.49 -1.60 -3.75
N PHE A 131 -11.55 -2.65 -4.55
CA PHE A 131 -11.01 -3.96 -4.21
C PHE A 131 -9.83 -4.32 -5.10
N ASN A 132 -8.83 -4.96 -4.50
CA ASN A 132 -7.75 -5.62 -5.22
C ASN A 132 -7.73 -7.12 -4.85
N CYS A 133 -7.44 -7.98 -5.82
CA CYS A 133 -7.46 -9.45 -5.63
C CYS A 133 -6.09 -10.03 -5.25
N ARG A 134 -5.23 -9.23 -4.64
CA ARG A 134 -3.81 -9.54 -4.36
C ARG A 134 -3.26 -8.59 -3.30
N PHE A 135 -2.06 -8.92 -2.81
CA PHE A 135 -1.25 -8.06 -1.94
C PHE A 135 -1.01 -6.66 -2.54
N GLY A 136 -1.19 -5.62 -1.73
CA GLY A 136 -0.85 -4.23 -2.07
C GLY A 136 0.66 -4.02 -2.26
N ASP A 137 1.05 -2.98 -2.96
CA ASP A 137 2.46 -2.58 -3.09
C ASP A 137 2.49 -1.04 -3.10
N PRO A 138 3.00 -0.38 -2.04
CA PRO A 138 4.00 -0.87 -1.09
C PRO A 138 3.48 -1.38 0.28
N GLU A 139 2.18 -1.57 0.47
CA GLU A 139 1.61 -1.95 1.78
C GLU A 139 2.13 -3.31 2.29
N THR A 140 2.39 -4.25 1.39
CA THR A 140 2.94 -5.56 1.77
C THR A 140 4.33 -5.45 2.40
N GLN A 141 5.14 -4.52 1.91
CA GLN A 141 6.50 -4.27 2.36
C GLN A 141 6.55 -3.64 3.76
N VAL A 142 5.41 -3.18 4.29
CA VAL A 142 5.31 -2.70 5.68
C VAL A 142 4.53 -3.64 6.59
N VAL A 143 3.50 -4.30 6.07
CA VAL A 143 2.68 -5.23 6.85
C VAL A 143 3.42 -6.53 7.14
N LEU A 144 3.97 -7.20 6.13
CA LEU A 144 4.57 -8.53 6.33
C LEU A 144 5.77 -8.55 7.27
N PRO A 145 6.65 -7.54 7.30
CA PRO A 145 7.74 -7.52 8.28
C PRO A 145 7.30 -7.40 9.74
N LEU A 146 6.04 -7.02 10.00
CA LEU A 146 5.45 -6.97 11.34
C LEU A 146 4.71 -8.27 11.72
N LEU A 147 4.69 -9.28 10.85
CA LEU A 147 4.01 -10.54 11.09
C LEU A 147 4.94 -11.50 11.87
N ASP A 148 4.55 -11.87 13.09
CA ASP A 148 5.30 -12.82 13.93
C ASP A 148 4.94 -14.28 13.61
N SER A 149 3.70 -14.51 13.17
CA SER A 149 3.19 -15.84 12.79
C SER A 149 3.55 -16.25 11.35
N SER A 150 3.32 -17.53 11.00
CA SER A 150 3.59 -18.03 9.64
C SER A 150 2.51 -17.56 8.66
N LEU A 151 2.90 -16.77 7.66
CA LEU A 151 2.02 -16.47 6.52
C LEU A 151 1.73 -17.74 5.67
N LEU A 152 2.67 -18.68 5.62
CA LEU A 152 2.58 -19.84 4.75
C LEU A 152 1.43 -20.78 5.17
N ASP A 153 1.20 -20.90 6.47
CA ASP A 153 0.22 -21.83 7.04
C ASP A 153 -1.20 -21.58 6.51
N PRO A 154 -1.80 -20.38 6.66
CA PRO A 154 -3.11 -20.11 6.08
C PRO A 154 -3.08 -20.14 4.54
N MET A 155 -1.98 -19.74 3.90
CA MET A 155 -1.90 -19.75 2.42
C MET A 155 -1.97 -21.16 1.83
N ILE A 156 -1.33 -22.14 2.47
CA ILE A 156 -1.39 -23.55 2.03
C ILE A 156 -2.81 -24.10 2.20
N GLU A 157 -3.46 -23.82 3.32
CA GLU A 157 -4.85 -24.25 3.55
C GLU A 157 -5.79 -23.67 2.49
N ILE A 158 -5.71 -22.37 2.22
CA ILE A 158 -6.50 -21.68 1.19
C ILE A 158 -6.24 -22.30 -0.20
N ALA A 159 -4.97 -22.52 -0.56
CA ALA A 159 -4.60 -23.09 -1.85
C ALA A 159 -5.11 -24.53 -2.04
N ASN A 160 -5.14 -25.32 -0.96
CA ASN A 160 -5.70 -26.67 -0.94
C ASN A 160 -7.24 -26.67 -0.85
N GLY A 161 -7.86 -25.50 -0.71
CA GLY A 161 -9.30 -25.36 -0.57
C GLY A 161 -9.85 -25.78 0.79
N ALA A 162 -8.99 -25.83 1.80
CA ALA A 162 -9.34 -26.08 3.19
C ALA A 162 -9.82 -24.79 3.87
N SER A 163 -10.46 -24.96 5.03
CA SER A 163 -11.03 -23.86 5.81
C SER A 163 -9.96 -23.19 6.65
N ILE A 164 -9.98 -21.85 6.68
CA ILE A 164 -9.18 -21.04 7.61
C ILE A 164 -10.00 -20.52 8.79
N SER A 165 -11.20 -21.07 9.03
CA SER A 165 -12.04 -20.67 10.16
C SER A 165 -11.26 -20.74 11.47
N GLY A 166 -11.16 -19.61 12.19
CA GLY A 166 -10.48 -19.51 13.47
C GLY A 166 -8.96 -19.31 13.38
N PHE A 167 -8.37 -19.22 12.18
CA PHE A 167 -6.99 -18.75 12.03
C PHE A 167 -6.84 -17.35 12.59
N LYS A 168 -5.72 -17.13 13.27
CA LYS A 168 -5.29 -15.84 13.78
C LYS A 168 -3.85 -15.60 13.32
N LEU A 169 -3.55 -14.35 13.03
CA LEU A 169 -2.20 -13.90 12.75
C LEU A 169 -1.72 -13.11 13.96
N ASP A 170 -0.55 -13.47 14.45
CA ASP A 170 0.14 -12.75 15.52
C ASP A 170 1.04 -11.68 14.90
N TRP A 171 0.96 -10.47 15.46
CA TRP A 171 1.63 -9.27 14.94
C TRP A 171 2.53 -8.66 16.02
N SER A 172 3.66 -8.12 15.57
CA SER A 172 4.58 -7.36 16.41
C SER A 172 3.92 -6.09 16.95
N GLU A 173 4.26 -5.69 18.18
CA GLU A 173 3.87 -4.38 18.75
C GLU A 173 4.67 -3.21 18.15
N LYS A 174 5.67 -3.49 17.30
CA LYS A 174 6.50 -2.48 16.63
C LYS A 174 5.73 -1.79 15.50
N ALA A 175 6.29 -0.66 15.06
CA ALA A 175 5.84 0.06 13.88
C ALA A 175 6.79 -0.15 12.71
N GLY A 176 6.22 -0.14 11.50
CA GLY A 176 6.93 -0.21 10.23
C GLY A 176 6.64 1.01 9.36
N VAL A 177 7.66 1.47 8.63
CA VAL A 177 7.51 2.50 7.59
C VAL A 177 8.30 2.11 6.34
N THR A 178 7.60 2.04 5.22
CA THR A 178 8.17 1.81 3.89
C THR A 178 8.19 3.10 3.08
N THR A 179 9.35 3.47 2.57
CA THR A 179 9.54 4.58 1.63
C THR A 179 9.96 4.04 0.26
N VAL A 180 9.25 4.42 -0.80
CA VAL A 180 9.58 4.02 -2.16
C VAL A 180 10.56 5.01 -2.78
N LEU A 181 11.64 4.46 -3.35
CA LEU A 181 12.60 5.17 -4.20
C LEU A 181 12.21 4.99 -5.66
N ALA A 182 11.85 6.09 -6.34
CA ALA A 182 11.43 6.11 -7.73
C ALA A 182 12.48 6.76 -8.65
N SER A 183 12.45 6.38 -9.92
CA SER A 183 13.22 7.00 -10.99
C SER A 183 12.68 8.39 -11.31
N ALA A 184 13.57 9.32 -11.66
CA ALA A 184 13.17 10.65 -12.13
C ALA A 184 12.15 10.55 -13.28
N GLY A 185 11.04 11.26 -13.13
CA GLY A 185 9.98 11.36 -14.13
C GLY A 185 8.80 10.43 -13.87
N TYR A 186 8.92 9.44 -12.98
CA TYR A 186 7.79 8.65 -12.50
C TYR A 186 6.71 9.56 -11.87
N PRO A 187 5.40 9.37 -12.16
CA PRO A 187 4.77 8.25 -12.87
C PRO A 187 4.73 8.34 -14.41
N GLY A 188 5.31 9.38 -15.00
CA GLY A 188 5.46 9.51 -16.46
C GLY A 188 6.68 8.75 -17.00
N ASP A 189 7.32 9.30 -18.04
CA ASP A 189 8.50 8.69 -18.65
C ASP A 189 9.73 8.77 -17.72
N TYR A 190 10.48 7.67 -17.63
CA TYR A 190 11.67 7.58 -16.79
C TYR A 190 12.80 6.80 -17.48
N ALA A 191 14.04 7.15 -17.14
CA ALA A 191 15.23 6.48 -17.64
C ALA A 191 15.48 5.14 -16.92
N LYS A 192 16.07 4.17 -17.64
CA LYS A 192 16.52 2.87 -17.12
C LYS A 192 18.03 2.72 -17.28
N GLY A 193 18.61 1.75 -16.58
CA GLY A 193 20.04 1.42 -16.67
C GLY A 193 20.95 2.33 -15.85
N LEU A 194 20.40 3.14 -14.94
CA LEU A 194 21.19 4.03 -14.10
C LEU A 194 21.79 3.24 -12.93
N PRO A 195 23.10 3.37 -12.63
CA PRO A 195 23.73 2.66 -11.52
C PRO A 195 23.11 2.96 -10.16
N ILE A 196 22.93 1.91 -9.36
CA ILE A 196 22.42 1.98 -7.99
C ILE A 196 23.54 1.62 -7.00
N GLN A 197 23.74 2.46 -5.99
CA GLN A 197 24.65 2.22 -4.88
C GLN A 197 23.83 2.02 -3.60
N ILE A 198 23.97 0.85 -2.98
CA ILE A 198 23.35 0.51 -1.70
C ILE A 198 24.46 0.41 -0.65
N PRO A 199 24.38 1.14 0.48
CA PRO A 199 25.39 1.06 1.52
C PRO A 199 25.41 -0.29 2.24
N GLU A 200 26.62 -0.82 2.48
CA GLU A 200 26.80 -2.13 3.11
C GLU A 200 26.31 -2.17 4.57
N ASN A 201 26.35 -1.05 5.29
CA ASN A 201 26.05 -0.99 6.72
C ASN A 201 24.58 -1.33 7.05
N PHE A 202 23.65 -1.10 6.13
CA PHE A 202 22.23 -1.41 6.36
C PHE A 202 21.88 -2.87 6.06
N THR A 203 22.73 -3.59 5.33
CA THR A 203 22.49 -5.02 5.06
C THR A 203 22.63 -5.91 6.29
N ALA A 204 23.23 -5.39 7.37
CA ALA A 204 23.43 -6.11 8.63
C ALA A 204 22.35 -5.82 9.69
N ASP A 205 21.49 -4.82 9.47
CA ASP A 205 20.46 -4.41 10.41
C ASP A 205 19.15 -5.17 10.09
N PRO A 206 18.68 -6.09 10.96
CA PRO A 206 17.50 -6.90 10.70
C PRO A 206 16.20 -6.09 10.66
N GLU A 207 16.22 -4.87 11.17
CA GLU A 207 15.07 -3.95 11.18
C GLU A 207 15.15 -2.91 10.04
N ALA A 208 16.10 -3.07 9.12
CA ALA A 208 16.25 -2.27 7.91
C ALA A 208 16.20 -3.20 6.69
N LEU A 209 15.12 -3.12 5.92
CA LEU A 209 14.88 -3.99 4.78
C LEU A 209 14.89 -3.19 3.48
N ILE A 210 15.48 -3.76 2.44
CA ILE A 210 15.47 -3.20 1.09
C ILE A 210 14.78 -4.19 0.16
N PHE A 211 13.61 -3.82 -0.34
CA PHE A 211 12.86 -4.60 -1.31
C PHE A 211 13.15 -4.08 -2.73
N HIS A 212 13.60 -4.99 -3.59
CA HIS A 212 13.86 -4.69 -4.99
C HIS A 212 12.57 -4.73 -5.81
N ALA A 213 12.23 -3.62 -6.47
CA ALA A 213 11.10 -3.53 -7.39
C ALA A 213 11.62 -3.48 -8.84
N GLY A 214 11.85 -2.27 -9.36
CA GLY A 214 12.38 -2.05 -10.70
C GLY A 214 13.90 -2.00 -10.75
N THR A 215 14.59 -3.10 -10.41
CA THR A 215 16.06 -3.21 -10.55
C THR A 215 16.48 -4.33 -11.50
N SER A 216 17.68 -4.24 -12.07
CA SER A 216 18.27 -5.32 -12.87
C SER A 216 19.78 -5.42 -12.61
N MET A 217 20.36 -6.59 -12.89
CA MET A 217 21.81 -6.77 -12.89
C MET A 217 22.38 -6.56 -14.29
N SER A 218 23.35 -5.65 -14.39
CA SER A 218 24.16 -5.40 -15.59
C SER A 218 25.60 -5.87 -15.40
N SER A 219 26.43 -5.77 -16.45
CA SER A 219 27.87 -6.06 -16.35
C SER A 219 28.63 -5.13 -15.41
N SER A 220 28.09 -3.94 -15.13
CA SER A 220 28.69 -2.93 -14.25
C SER A 220 28.07 -2.90 -12.85
N GLY A 221 27.08 -3.75 -12.55
CA GLY A 221 26.41 -3.77 -11.26
C GLY A 221 24.89 -3.64 -11.33
N LEU A 222 24.30 -3.34 -10.18
CA LEU A 222 22.86 -3.12 -10.01
C LEU A 222 22.44 -1.80 -10.68
N VAL A 223 21.36 -1.83 -11.46
CA VAL A 223 20.85 -0.67 -12.20
C VAL A 223 19.33 -0.52 -12.10
N THR A 224 18.82 0.69 -12.32
CA THR A 224 17.37 0.96 -12.42
C THR A 224 16.75 0.27 -13.63
N SER A 225 15.51 -0.19 -13.51
CA SER A 225 14.77 -0.90 -14.56
C SER A 225 13.26 -0.62 -14.55
N GLY A 226 12.76 0.17 -13.59
CA GLY A 226 11.35 0.51 -13.44
C GLY A 226 11.12 1.91 -12.87
N GLY A 227 9.85 2.31 -12.83
CA GLY A 227 9.42 3.60 -12.28
C GLY A 227 9.65 3.65 -10.78
N ARG A 228 9.06 2.70 -10.04
CA ARG A 228 9.46 2.38 -8.66
C ARG A 228 10.66 1.44 -8.69
N VAL A 229 11.74 1.80 -8.02
CA VAL A 229 13.03 1.11 -8.13
C VAL A 229 13.27 0.23 -6.91
N LEU A 230 13.19 0.81 -5.72
CA LEU A 230 13.38 0.13 -4.43
C LEU A 230 12.31 0.59 -3.45
N ALA A 231 12.06 -0.23 -2.43
CA ALA A 231 11.32 0.20 -1.25
C ALA A 231 12.18 -0.08 -0.01
N THR A 232 12.40 0.95 0.82
CA THR A 232 13.16 0.85 2.05
C THR A 232 12.19 0.78 3.23
N THR A 233 12.15 -0.35 3.91
CA THR A 233 11.33 -0.52 5.12
C THR A 233 12.21 -0.43 6.34
N ALA A 234 11.79 0.33 7.34
CA ALA A 234 12.36 0.26 8.67
C ALA A 234 11.30 -0.16 9.68
N ILE A 235 11.73 -0.95 10.67
CA ILE A 235 10.93 -1.36 11.82
C ILE A 235 11.56 -0.72 13.07
N ALA A 236 10.73 -0.25 14.00
CA ALA A 236 11.17 0.27 15.29
C ALA A 236 10.04 0.25 16.32
N ASP A 237 10.38 0.52 17.58
CA ASP A 237 9.40 0.54 18.69
C ASP A 237 8.33 1.64 18.56
N THR A 238 8.58 2.67 17.74
CA THR A 238 7.61 3.74 17.48
C THR A 238 7.58 4.10 16.00
N LEU A 239 6.43 4.58 15.54
CA LEU A 239 6.27 5.04 14.15
C LEU A 239 7.25 6.18 13.81
N SER A 240 7.52 7.07 14.75
CA SER A 240 8.48 8.17 14.55
C SER A 240 9.90 7.64 14.32
N ALA A 241 10.33 6.64 15.09
CA ALA A 241 11.65 6.03 14.93
C ALA A 241 11.74 5.24 13.61
N ALA A 242 10.69 4.50 13.26
CA ALA A 242 10.62 3.77 11.99
C ALA A 242 10.64 4.72 10.79
N SER A 243 9.90 5.83 10.85
CA SER A 243 9.88 6.86 9.80
C SER A 243 11.25 7.49 9.60
N LEU A 244 11.93 7.89 10.69
CA LEU A 244 13.28 8.45 10.61
C LEU A 244 14.29 7.44 10.04
N LYS A 245 14.28 6.20 10.51
CA LYS A 245 15.19 5.14 10.04
C LYS A 245 14.95 4.79 8.57
N SER A 246 13.69 4.72 8.13
CA SER A 246 13.31 4.51 6.72
C SER A 246 13.81 5.66 5.84
N LEU A 247 13.67 6.90 6.32
CA LEU A 247 14.15 8.11 5.65
C LEU A 247 15.68 8.11 5.51
N GLU A 248 16.42 7.82 6.58
CA GLU A 248 17.89 7.76 6.57
C GLU A 248 18.40 6.69 5.60
N LEU A 249 17.77 5.50 5.61
CA LEU A 249 18.07 4.43 4.65
C LEU A 249 17.79 4.89 3.22
N SER A 250 16.61 5.47 2.96
CA SER A 250 16.24 6.04 1.68
C SER A 250 17.23 7.10 1.18
N GLU A 251 17.70 7.99 2.07
CA GLU A 251 18.67 9.03 1.74
C GLU A 251 20.03 8.46 1.36
N SER A 252 20.45 7.39 2.05
CA SER A 252 21.76 6.77 1.88
C SER A 252 21.95 6.05 0.54
N ILE A 253 20.89 5.45 -0.03
CA ILE A 253 20.94 4.75 -1.32
C ILE A 253 21.07 5.75 -2.47
N GLN A 254 22.03 5.59 -3.38
CA GLN A 254 22.24 6.55 -4.48
C GLN A 254 21.91 5.97 -5.84
N PHE A 255 21.15 6.72 -6.64
CA PHE A 255 21.09 6.59 -8.09
C PHE A 255 20.67 7.93 -8.71
N GLN A 256 21.07 8.17 -9.96
CA GLN A 256 20.83 9.45 -10.61
C GLN A 256 19.32 9.74 -10.72
N GLY A 257 18.91 10.92 -10.25
CA GLY A 257 17.52 11.37 -10.34
C GLY A 257 16.56 10.67 -9.36
N LYS A 258 17.06 9.99 -8.32
CA LYS A 258 16.23 9.38 -7.26
C LYS A 258 15.21 10.37 -6.69
N GLN A 259 13.94 9.96 -6.66
CA GLN A 259 12.83 10.68 -6.05
C GLN A 259 12.20 9.81 -4.96
N PHE A 260 11.88 10.41 -3.81
CA PHE A 260 11.17 9.75 -2.72
C PHE A 260 10.53 10.81 -1.82
N ARG A 261 9.51 10.41 -1.07
CA ARG A 261 8.83 11.28 -0.11
C ARG A 261 9.53 11.25 1.25
N LYS A 262 9.61 12.41 1.89
CA LYS A 262 10.23 12.58 3.23
C LYS A 262 9.22 12.61 4.36
N ASP A 263 7.95 12.46 4.04
CA ASP A 263 6.80 12.66 4.93
C ASP A 263 5.94 11.40 5.03
N ILE A 264 6.44 10.21 4.72
CA ILE A 264 5.66 8.97 4.87
C ILE A 264 5.27 8.79 6.35
N GLY A 265 3.96 8.67 6.60
CA GLY A 265 3.38 8.61 7.95
C GLY A 265 3.07 9.96 8.60
N TRP A 266 3.23 11.08 7.90
CA TRP A 266 3.09 12.43 8.49
C TRP A 266 1.75 12.72 9.16
N ARG A 267 0.64 12.20 8.60
CA ARG A 267 -0.71 12.38 9.17
C ARG A 267 -0.80 11.73 10.55
N GLU A 268 -0.33 10.49 10.65
CA GLU A 268 -0.32 9.73 11.89
C GLU A 268 0.62 10.34 12.93
N LEU A 269 1.82 10.74 12.52
CA LEU A 269 2.78 11.42 13.41
C LEU A 269 2.22 12.74 13.96
N SER A 270 1.42 13.46 13.16
CA SER A 270 0.78 14.70 13.60
C SER A 270 -0.31 14.47 14.66
N ARG A 271 -0.99 13.32 14.64
CA ARG A 271 -1.97 12.92 15.67
C ARG A 271 -1.28 12.56 16.98
N SER A 272 -0.17 11.83 16.92
CA SER A 272 0.58 11.45 18.12
C SER A 272 1.16 12.67 18.87
N ASN A 273 1.44 13.77 18.17
CA ASN A 273 1.87 15.04 18.78
C ASN A 273 0.73 15.85 19.44
N THR A 274 -0.54 15.43 19.32
CA THR A 274 -1.68 16.07 20.02
C THR A 274 -2.11 15.34 21.30
N ALA A 275 -1.35 14.31 21.72
CA ALA A 275 -1.59 13.59 22.97
C ALA A 275 -0.40 13.68 23.93
N LEU A 276 -0.09 14.88 24.41
CA LEU A 276 0.58 15.06 25.70
C LEU A 276 -0.14 16.20 26.46
N PRO A 277 -0.49 15.98 27.74
CA PRO A 277 -1.15 16.99 28.59
C PRO A 277 -0.28 18.24 28.81
#